data_AF-A0A6I2ZLH8-F1
#
_entry.id   AF-A0A6I2ZLH8-F1
#
_cell.length_a   1.000
_cell.length_b   1.000
_cell.length_c   1.000
_cell.angle_alpha   90.00
_cell.angle_beta   90.00
_cell.angle_gamma   90.00
#
_symmetry.space_group_name_H-M   'P 1'
#
loop_
_entity.id
_entity.type
_entity.pdbx_description
1 polymer ?
#
loop_
_entity_poly.entity_id
_entity_poly.type
_entity_poly.pdbx_seq_one_letter_code
_entity_poly.pdbx_strand_id
1 'polypeptide(L)'
;MSATWSDRGPGAGVSGYADSIKERLLRERIIFLEGEVRDEMANDIVRQLLLLSAEDPERDIFLYVNSPGGSVSAGMAIYDTMQYVGNDVATLGLGMCASMGQFLLTAGAPGKRYALKHARVMMHQPLGGLGGVQSLVQKQAEQMLLIKKSMAELIAHHTGQPVEQIVEDSEWEKWFSAEEAKDYGIVDHVVTSAKDVVDGGGTA
;
A
#
# COMPACT_ATOMS: atom_id res chain seq x y z
N MET A 1 32.91 25.02 39.05
CA MET A 1 31.69 25.52 38.38
C MET A 1 31.69 25.00 36.95
N SER A 2 30.75 24.12 36.60
CA SER A 2 30.33 23.86 35.22
C SER A 2 29.08 22.97 35.31
N ALA A 3 27.94 23.56 34.95
CA ALA A 3 26.60 23.04 35.18
C ALA A 3 26.26 21.83 34.30
N THR A 4 25.52 20.91 34.92
CA THR A 4 24.77 19.80 34.33
C THR A 4 23.85 20.27 33.21
N TRP A 5 24.01 19.71 32.01
CA TRP A 5 22.95 19.76 30.99
C TRP A 5 21.85 18.79 31.42
N SER A 6 20.72 19.37 31.78
CA SER A 6 19.51 18.68 32.16
C SER A 6 18.83 18.06 30.96
N ASP A 7 18.43 16.82 31.19
CA ASP A 7 17.48 16.01 30.45
C ASP A 7 16.23 16.84 30.08
N ARG A 8 16.11 17.22 28.80
CA ARG A 8 14.84 17.69 28.21
C ARG A 8 14.35 16.59 27.28
N GLY A 9 13.39 15.80 27.77
CA GLY A 9 12.73 14.78 26.96
C GLY A 9 11.98 15.38 25.76
N PRO A 10 11.91 14.67 24.61
CA PRO A 10 11.00 15.02 23.53
C PRO A 10 9.67 14.30 23.76
N GLY A 11 8.51 14.91 23.48
CA GLY A 11 7.32 14.05 23.29
C GLY A 11 5.91 14.62 23.26
N ALA A 12 5.62 15.84 23.71
CA ALA A 12 4.20 16.25 23.85
C ALA A 12 3.68 17.15 22.70
N GLY A 13 4.51 18.02 22.12
CA GLY A 13 4.05 19.03 21.15
C GLY A 13 4.02 18.57 19.69
N VAL A 14 4.86 17.60 19.32
CA VAL A 14 5.00 17.14 17.93
C VAL A 14 3.97 16.05 17.59
N SER A 15 3.63 15.15 18.54
CA SER A 15 2.64 14.10 18.29
C SER A 15 1.24 14.69 18.08
N GLY A 16 0.81 15.61 18.94
CA GLY A 16 -0.52 16.22 18.82
C GLY A 16 -0.73 17.01 17.52
N TYR A 17 0.33 17.62 16.96
CA TYR A 17 0.26 18.27 15.66
C TYR A 17 0.16 17.26 14.51
N ALA A 18 0.98 16.20 14.54
CA ALA A 18 0.92 15.14 13.53
C ALA A 18 -0.43 14.41 13.53
N ASP A 19 -0.98 14.12 14.72
CA ASP A 19 -2.30 13.52 14.89
C ASP A 19 -3.39 14.45 14.33
N SER A 20 -3.29 15.76 14.57
CA SER A 20 -4.22 16.75 14.01
C SER A 20 -4.19 16.84 12.48
N ILE A 21 -3.04 16.58 11.83
CA ILE A 21 -2.94 16.54 10.36
C ILE A 21 -3.61 15.28 9.84
N LYS A 22 -3.33 14.12 10.44
CA LYS A 22 -3.91 12.83 10.04
C LYS A 22 -5.43 12.87 10.15
N GLU A 23 -5.98 13.38 11.25
CA GLU A 23 -7.43 13.53 11.43
C GLU A 23 -8.04 14.47 10.37
N ARG A 24 -7.35 15.56 10.02
CA ARG A 24 -7.84 16.48 8.97
C ARG A 24 -7.82 15.84 7.59
N LEU A 25 -6.76 15.11 7.25
CA LEU A 25 -6.69 14.36 5.99
C LEU A 25 -7.75 13.25 5.93
N LEU A 26 -8.00 12.57 7.04
CA LEU A 26 -9.03 11.53 7.12
C LEU A 26 -10.42 12.10 6.86
N ARG A 27 -10.74 13.33 7.32
CA ARG A 27 -12.00 14.01 6.98
C ARG A 27 -12.15 14.29 5.48
N GLU A 28 -11.03 14.51 4.79
CA GLU A 28 -10.97 14.59 3.33
C GLU A 28 -10.91 13.20 2.65
N ARG A 29 -11.06 12.13 3.43
CA ARG A 29 -11.04 10.72 3.01
C ARG A 29 -9.70 10.26 2.46
N ILE A 30 -8.62 10.87 2.93
CA ILE A 30 -7.25 10.53 2.55
C ILE A 30 -6.60 9.69 3.66
N ILE A 31 -6.14 8.50 3.29
CA ILE A 31 -5.38 7.58 4.14
C ILE A 31 -3.96 7.47 3.57
N PHE A 32 -2.95 7.54 4.44
CA PHE A 32 -1.56 7.32 4.04
C PHE A 32 -1.07 5.93 4.44
N LEU A 33 -0.53 5.21 3.47
CA LEU A 33 0.31 4.04 3.64
C LEU A 33 1.76 4.48 3.44
N GLU A 34 2.41 4.87 4.54
CA GLU A 34 3.76 5.42 4.55
C GLU A 34 4.71 4.52 5.34
N GLY A 35 5.83 4.13 4.72
CA GLY A 35 6.84 3.30 5.37
C GLY A 35 6.52 1.81 5.32
N GLU A 36 7.19 1.02 6.16
CA GLU A 36 7.10 -0.44 6.13
C GLU A 36 5.71 -0.93 6.58
N VAL A 37 5.10 -1.82 5.80
CA VAL A 37 3.81 -2.44 6.13
C VAL A 37 3.98 -3.38 7.32
N ARG A 38 3.35 -3.02 8.44
CA ARG A 38 3.36 -3.76 9.71
C ARG A 38 1.93 -3.89 10.26
N ASP A 39 1.72 -4.83 11.17
CA ASP A 39 0.39 -5.14 11.71
C ASP A 39 -0.31 -3.93 12.34
N GLU A 40 0.41 -3.09 13.09
CA GLU A 40 -0.15 -1.87 13.71
C GLU A 40 -0.67 -0.89 12.64
N MET A 41 0.16 -0.60 11.63
CA MET A 41 -0.21 0.27 10.50
C MET A 41 -1.39 -0.30 9.72
N ALA A 42 -1.38 -1.60 9.43
CA ALA A 42 -2.47 -2.25 8.71
C ALA A 42 -3.79 -2.16 9.48
N ASN A 43 -3.76 -2.43 10.79
CA ASN A 43 -4.94 -2.29 11.64
C ASN A 43 -5.48 -0.87 11.65
N ASP A 44 -4.61 0.15 11.66
CA ASP A 44 -5.04 1.55 11.61
C ASP A 44 -5.65 1.93 10.25
N ILE A 45 -5.09 1.46 9.15
CA ILE A 45 -5.65 1.66 7.80
C ILE A 45 -7.01 0.95 7.67
N VAL A 46 -7.12 -0.28 8.15
CA VAL A 46 -8.38 -1.05 8.15
C VAL A 46 -9.47 -0.31 8.94
N ARG A 47 -9.15 0.19 10.14
CA ARG A 47 -10.09 0.99 10.94
C ARG A 47 -10.54 2.26 10.20
N GLN A 48 -9.61 2.95 9.54
CA GLN A 48 -9.90 4.15 8.77
C GLN A 48 -10.81 3.85 7.57
N LEU A 49 -10.53 2.79 6.79
CA LEU A 49 -11.39 2.36 5.68
C LEU A 49 -12.82 2.07 6.15
N LEU A 50 -12.96 1.30 7.23
CA LEU A 50 -14.27 0.97 7.80
C LEU A 50 -15.00 2.20 8.34
N LEU A 51 -14.29 3.12 8.99
CA LEU A 51 -14.87 4.37 9.48
C LEU A 51 -15.39 5.23 8.32
N LEU A 52 -14.55 5.48 7.31
CA LEU A 52 -14.91 6.29 6.15
C LEU A 52 -16.08 5.68 5.37
N SER A 53 -16.11 4.35 5.26
CA SER A 53 -17.21 3.63 4.63
C SER A 53 -18.53 3.77 5.40
N ALA A 54 -18.46 3.73 6.73
CA ALA A 54 -19.64 3.94 7.58
C ALA A 54 -20.15 5.40 7.57
N GLU A 55 -19.25 6.38 7.42
CA GLU A 55 -19.60 7.80 7.37
C GLU A 55 -20.27 8.19 6.04
N ASP A 56 -19.74 7.68 4.93
CA ASP A 56 -20.29 7.90 3.59
C ASP A 56 -19.91 6.70 2.70
N PRO A 57 -20.86 5.79 2.38
CA PRO A 57 -20.58 4.58 1.62
C PRO A 57 -20.42 4.82 0.10
N GLU A 58 -20.77 6.02 -0.40
CA GLU A 58 -20.75 6.32 -1.84
C GLU A 58 -19.52 7.11 -2.26
N ARG A 59 -18.96 7.95 -1.36
CA ARG A 59 -17.74 8.72 -1.67
C ARG A 59 -16.49 7.86 -1.73
N ASP A 60 -15.67 8.11 -2.74
CA ASP A 60 -14.34 7.52 -2.88
C ASP A 60 -13.48 7.70 -1.63
N ILE A 61 -12.58 6.75 -1.40
CA ILE A 61 -11.52 6.82 -0.39
C ILE A 61 -10.17 6.84 -1.12
N PHE A 62 -9.28 7.74 -0.74
CA PHE A 62 -7.96 7.85 -1.37
C PHE A 62 -6.87 7.23 -0.49
N LEU A 63 -6.22 6.19 -0.98
CA LEU A 63 -5.06 5.57 -0.36
C LEU A 63 -3.78 6.07 -1.03
N TYR A 64 -3.04 6.92 -0.32
CA TYR A 64 -1.76 7.46 -0.75
C TYR A 64 -0.65 6.48 -0.35
N VAL A 65 0.09 5.93 -1.33
CA VAL A 65 1.05 4.84 -1.12
C VAL A 65 2.48 5.33 -1.32
N ASN A 66 3.29 5.25 -0.26
CA ASN A 66 4.73 5.47 -0.29
C ASN A 66 5.40 4.46 0.66
N SER A 67 5.68 3.26 0.17
CA SER A 67 6.08 2.14 1.00
C SER A 67 7.07 1.22 0.29
N PRO A 68 8.11 0.75 1.02
CA PRO A 68 8.97 -0.34 0.56
C PRO A 68 8.29 -1.73 0.61
N GLY A 69 7.03 -1.80 1.07
CA GLY A 69 6.34 -3.05 1.36
C GLY A 69 6.54 -3.49 2.81
N GLY A 70 6.39 -4.79 3.08
CA GLY A 70 6.50 -5.34 4.43
C GLY A 70 5.75 -6.66 4.57
N SER A 71 5.07 -6.83 5.70
CA SER A 71 4.33 -8.06 6.03
C SER A 71 3.21 -8.34 5.03
N VAL A 72 3.23 -9.54 4.43
CA VAL A 72 2.21 -9.99 3.48
C VAL A 72 0.85 -10.10 4.17
N SER A 73 0.77 -10.70 5.36
CA SER A 73 -0.50 -10.84 6.08
C SER A 73 -1.10 -9.49 6.48
N ALA A 74 -0.24 -8.53 6.89
CA ALA A 74 -0.68 -7.18 7.20
C ALA A 74 -1.24 -6.47 5.96
N GLY A 75 -0.53 -6.56 4.83
CA GLY A 75 -1.01 -5.96 3.59
C GLY A 75 -2.25 -6.66 3.03
N MET A 76 -2.39 -7.99 3.19
CA MET A 76 -3.62 -8.70 2.82
C MET A 76 -4.84 -8.25 3.63
N ALA A 77 -4.66 -7.90 4.92
CA ALA A 77 -5.76 -7.33 5.71
C ALA A 77 -6.23 -5.98 5.16
N ILE A 78 -5.31 -5.13 4.69
CA ILE A 78 -5.65 -3.87 4.01
C ILE A 78 -6.38 -4.18 2.70
N TYR A 79 -5.80 -5.06 1.87
CA TYR A 79 -6.36 -5.45 0.58
C TYR A 79 -7.80 -5.96 0.69
N ASP A 80 -8.05 -6.96 1.54
CA ASP A 80 -9.38 -7.53 1.70
C ASP A 80 -10.38 -6.47 2.20
N THR A 81 -9.93 -5.54 3.05
CA THR A 81 -10.77 -4.43 3.51
C THR A 81 -11.09 -3.45 2.38
N MET A 82 -10.11 -3.14 1.50
CA MET A 82 -10.35 -2.30 0.32
C MET A 82 -11.40 -2.92 -0.61
N GLN A 83 -11.40 -4.25 -0.76
CA GLN A 83 -12.40 -4.95 -1.59
C GLN A 83 -13.74 -5.15 -0.86
N TYR A 84 -13.74 -5.11 0.47
CA TYR A 84 -14.92 -5.36 1.30
C TYR A 84 -15.81 -4.13 1.46
N VAL A 85 -15.22 -2.93 1.57
CA VAL A 85 -16.00 -1.69 1.69
C VAL A 85 -16.78 -1.41 0.40
N GLY A 86 -17.94 -0.78 0.52
CA GLY A 86 -18.77 -0.45 -0.66
C GLY A 86 -18.21 0.70 -1.51
N ASN A 87 -17.20 1.41 -0.99
CA ASN A 87 -16.58 2.57 -1.62
C ASN A 87 -15.55 2.14 -2.67
N ASP A 88 -15.41 2.95 -3.72
CA ASP A 88 -14.21 2.88 -4.55
C ASP A 88 -12.99 3.36 -3.75
N VAL A 89 -11.98 2.51 -3.63
CA VAL A 89 -10.68 2.88 -3.07
C VAL A 89 -9.73 3.28 -4.18
N ALA A 90 -9.57 4.58 -4.40
CA ALA A 90 -8.60 5.14 -5.33
C ALA A 90 -7.18 5.07 -4.73
N THR A 91 -6.18 4.70 -5.51
CA THR A 91 -4.79 4.60 -5.05
C THR A 91 -3.90 5.63 -5.74
N LEU A 92 -3.00 6.27 -4.99
CA LEU A 92 -2.04 7.24 -5.53
C LEU A 92 -0.62 6.89 -5.08
N GLY A 93 0.20 6.42 -6.01
CA GLY A 93 1.60 6.11 -5.78
C GLY A 93 2.47 7.36 -5.72
N LEU A 94 3.21 7.50 -4.62
CA LEU A 94 4.16 8.58 -4.35
C LEU A 94 5.53 7.99 -4.08
N GLY A 95 6.60 8.63 -4.55
CA GLY A 95 7.97 8.24 -4.19
C GLY A 95 8.29 6.81 -4.62
N MET A 96 8.17 5.85 -3.71
CA MET A 96 8.39 4.43 -3.97
C MET A 96 7.21 3.58 -3.51
N CYS A 97 6.74 2.69 -4.38
CA CYS A 97 5.74 1.67 -4.06
C CYS A 97 6.32 0.31 -4.42
N ALA A 98 6.87 -0.41 -3.44
CA ALA A 98 7.57 -1.68 -3.66
C ALA A 98 6.88 -2.83 -2.93
N SER A 99 6.99 -4.05 -3.44
CA SER A 99 6.51 -5.26 -2.76
C SER A 99 5.03 -5.11 -2.36
N MET A 100 4.65 -5.27 -1.08
CA MET A 100 3.27 -5.04 -0.63
C MET A 100 2.76 -3.61 -0.90
N GLY A 101 3.62 -2.60 -1.01
CA GLY A 101 3.24 -1.26 -1.45
C GLY A 101 2.82 -1.24 -2.93
N GLN A 102 3.56 -1.94 -3.80
CA GLN A 102 3.15 -2.11 -5.21
C GLN A 102 1.84 -2.89 -5.31
N PHE A 103 1.71 -3.97 -4.54
CA PHE A 103 0.51 -4.79 -4.53
C PHE A 103 -0.73 -3.96 -4.19
N LEU A 104 -0.68 -3.18 -3.10
CA LEU A 104 -1.80 -2.35 -2.66
C LEU A 104 -2.08 -1.18 -3.60
N LEU A 105 -1.05 -0.59 -4.22
CA LEU A 105 -1.23 0.39 -5.29
C LEU A 105 -2.04 -0.19 -6.46
N THR A 106 -1.72 -1.42 -6.85
CA THR A 106 -2.33 -2.13 -7.99
C THR A 106 -3.78 -2.51 -7.72
N ALA A 107 -4.13 -2.73 -6.45
CA ALA A 107 -5.45 -3.20 -5.99
C ALA A 107 -6.51 -2.10 -5.82
N GLY A 108 -6.19 -0.85 -6.19
CA GLY A 108 -7.19 0.23 -6.21
C GLY A 108 -8.30 -0.03 -7.23
N ALA A 109 -9.40 0.70 -7.08
CA ALA A 109 -10.56 0.59 -7.96
C ALA A 109 -10.16 0.84 -9.45
N PRO A 110 -10.68 0.04 -10.40
CA PRO A 110 -10.33 0.17 -11.82
C PRO A 110 -10.59 1.58 -12.37
N GLY A 111 -9.63 2.15 -13.09
CA GLY A 111 -9.69 3.52 -13.60
C GLY A 111 -9.37 4.60 -12.56
N LYS A 112 -9.11 4.23 -11.30
CA LYS A 112 -8.79 5.14 -10.19
C LYS A 112 -7.46 4.80 -9.53
N ARG A 113 -6.53 4.20 -10.27
CA ARG A 113 -5.15 3.94 -9.82
C ARG A 113 -4.19 4.92 -10.47
N TYR A 114 -3.46 5.66 -9.66
CA TYR A 114 -2.66 6.79 -10.10
C TYR A 114 -1.21 6.64 -9.61
N ALA A 115 -0.27 7.19 -10.37
CA ALA A 115 1.12 7.37 -9.92
C ALA A 115 1.59 8.79 -10.26
N LEU A 116 2.33 9.42 -9.35
CA LEU A 116 3.07 10.64 -9.70
C LEU A 116 4.19 10.31 -10.70
N LYS A 117 4.49 11.25 -11.60
CA LYS A 117 5.48 11.10 -12.68
C LYS A 117 6.83 10.47 -12.27
N HIS A 118 7.31 10.76 -11.07
CA HIS A 118 8.60 10.28 -10.56
C HIS A 118 8.49 9.12 -9.57
N ALA A 119 7.30 8.59 -9.35
CA ALA A 119 7.11 7.40 -8.54
C ALA A 119 7.82 6.20 -9.19
N ARG A 120 8.38 5.35 -8.35
CA ARG A 120 8.99 4.08 -8.76
C ARG A 120 8.20 2.94 -8.16
N VAL A 121 7.86 1.97 -9.00
CA VAL A 121 7.14 0.78 -8.59
C VAL A 121 8.07 -0.42 -8.67
N MET A 122 8.05 -1.30 -7.68
CA MET A 122 8.85 -2.53 -7.69
C MET A 122 7.98 -3.73 -7.35
N MET A 123 8.02 -4.74 -8.22
CA MET A 123 7.37 -6.04 -8.02
C MET A 123 8.45 -7.10 -7.81
N HIS A 124 8.20 -8.00 -6.86
CA HIS A 124 8.99 -9.22 -6.62
C HIS A 124 8.13 -10.24 -5.88
N GLN A 125 8.61 -11.48 -5.81
CA GLN A 125 7.92 -12.56 -5.12
C GLN A 125 7.95 -12.34 -3.60
N PRO A 126 6.97 -12.91 -2.86
CA PRO A 126 6.97 -12.84 -1.41
C PRO A 126 8.24 -13.46 -0.81
N LEU A 127 8.89 -12.74 0.11
CA LEU A 127 10.07 -13.22 0.82
C LEU A 127 9.71 -13.69 2.23
N GLY A 128 10.45 -14.69 2.73
CA GLY A 128 10.29 -15.20 4.09
C GLY A 128 11.38 -16.18 4.48
N GLY A 129 11.60 -16.37 5.77
CA GLY A 129 12.56 -17.33 6.31
C GLY A 129 11.89 -18.66 6.68
N LEU A 130 12.57 -19.77 6.38
CA LEU A 130 12.16 -21.12 6.78
C LEU A 130 13.10 -21.64 7.88
N GLY A 131 12.58 -22.40 8.84
CA GLY A 131 13.41 -22.94 9.92
C GLY A 131 12.75 -23.98 10.81
N GLY A 132 13.56 -24.71 11.58
CA GLY A 132 13.11 -25.77 12.49
C GLY A 132 13.32 -27.19 11.93
N VAL A 133 12.56 -28.15 12.44
CA VAL A 133 12.66 -29.56 12.01
C VAL A 133 12.16 -29.73 10.57
N GLN A 134 12.63 -30.79 9.89
CA GLN A 134 12.34 -31.04 8.46
C GLN A 134 10.84 -30.96 8.12
N SER A 135 9.97 -31.52 8.95
CA SER A 135 8.52 -31.48 8.73
C SER A 135 7.92 -30.07 8.84
N LEU A 136 8.50 -29.20 9.69
CA LEU A 136 8.09 -27.80 9.79
C LEU A 136 8.54 -27.01 8.57
N VAL A 137 9.80 -27.18 8.14
CA VAL A 137 10.34 -26.54 6.94
C VAL A 137 9.51 -26.90 5.71
N GLN A 138 9.13 -28.18 5.56
CA GLN A 138 8.27 -28.61 4.46
C GLN A 138 6.92 -27.90 4.46
N LYS A 139 6.23 -27.85 5.62
CA LYS A 139 4.93 -27.15 5.72
C LYS A 139 5.05 -25.65 5.46
N GLN A 140 6.11 -25.01 5.93
CA GLN A 140 6.34 -23.59 5.69
C GLN A 140 6.59 -23.30 4.20
N ALA A 141 7.34 -24.17 3.51
CA ALA A 141 7.55 -24.06 2.06
C ALA A 141 6.23 -24.20 1.28
N GLU A 142 5.39 -25.17 1.65
CA GLU A 142 4.05 -25.35 1.06
C GLU A 142 3.18 -24.08 1.25
N GLN A 143 3.20 -23.47 2.43
CA GLN A 143 2.48 -22.20 2.68
C GLN A 143 3.04 -21.04 1.86
N MET A 144 4.36 -20.93 1.74
CA MET A 144 4.98 -19.88 0.93
C MET A 144 4.62 -20.00 -0.56
N LEU A 145 4.55 -21.21 -1.10
CA LEU A 145 4.09 -21.44 -2.48
C LEU A 145 2.63 -21.03 -2.68
N LEU A 146 1.76 -21.29 -1.70
CA LEU A 146 0.36 -20.85 -1.74
C LEU A 146 0.28 -19.32 -1.74
N ILE A 147 1.02 -18.65 -0.85
CA ILE A 147 1.05 -17.18 -0.79
C ILE A 147 1.56 -16.59 -2.11
N LYS A 148 2.67 -17.12 -2.65
CA LYS A 148 3.21 -16.70 -3.95
C LYS A 148 2.17 -16.84 -5.07
N LYS A 149 1.49 -17.98 -5.13
CA LYS A 149 0.44 -18.23 -6.12
C LYS A 149 -0.73 -17.25 -5.98
N SER A 150 -1.30 -17.11 -4.78
CA SER A 150 -2.44 -16.22 -4.54
C SER A 150 -2.10 -14.77 -4.89
N MET A 151 -0.93 -14.29 -4.49
CA MET A 151 -0.51 -12.92 -4.83
C MET A 151 -0.35 -12.73 -6.34
N ALA A 152 0.24 -13.70 -7.06
CA ALA A 152 0.37 -13.62 -8.50
C ALA A 152 -1.01 -13.59 -9.21
N GLU A 153 -1.96 -14.41 -8.76
CA GLU A 153 -3.34 -14.41 -9.27
C GLU A 153 -4.05 -13.08 -9.04
N LEU A 154 -3.87 -12.47 -7.87
CA LEU A 154 -4.48 -11.16 -7.54
C LEU A 154 -3.84 -10.00 -8.33
N ILE A 155 -2.51 -10.00 -8.49
CA ILE A 155 -1.84 -9.01 -9.33
C ILE A 155 -2.28 -9.18 -10.79
N ALA A 156 -2.35 -10.41 -11.29
CA ALA A 156 -2.84 -10.69 -12.64
C ALA A 156 -4.28 -10.20 -12.84
N HIS A 157 -5.16 -10.46 -11.86
CA HIS A 157 -6.54 -9.97 -11.87
C HIS A 157 -6.62 -8.45 -12.04
N HIS A 158 -5.84 -7.70 -11.27
CA HIS A 158 -5.87 -6.24 -11.29
C HIS A 158 -5.12 -5.61 -12.46
N THR A 159 -4.03 -6.22 -12.93
CA THR A 159 -3.23 -5.69 -14.04
C THR A 159 -3.77 -6.09 -15.42
N GLY A 160 -4.52 -7.18 -15.50
CA GLY A 160 -4.91 -7.81 -16.77
C GLY A 160 -3.80 -8.64 -17.42
N GLN A 161 -2.63 -8.77 -16.79
CA GLN A 161 -1.55 -9.64 -17.26
C GLN A 161 -1.87 -11.12 -17.00
N PRO A 162 -1.36 -12.05 -17.82
CA PRO A 162 -1.41 -13.48 -17.51
C PRO A 162 -0.69 -13.79 -16.19
N VAL A 163 -1.20 -14.76 -15.42
CA VAL A 163 -0.58 -15.19 -14.15
C VAL A 163 0.86 -15.65 -14.37
N GLU A 164 1.14 -16.32 -15.48
CA GLU A 164 2.46 -16.79 -15.86
C GLU A 164 3.44 -15.62 -16.05
N GLN A 165 2.99 -14.52 -16.65
CA GLN A 165 3.78 -13.31 -16.82
C GLN A 165 4.11 -12.67 -15.47
N ILE A 166 3.13 -12.60 -14.56
CA ILE A 166 3.37 -12.10 -13.19
C ILE A 166 4.39 -12.97 -12.45
N VAL A 167 4.28 -14.30 -12.54
CA VAL A 167 5.23 -15.21 -11.89
C VAL A 167 6.65 -15.02 -12.43
N GLU A 168 6.81 -14.91 -13.75
CA GLU A 168 8.12 -14.68 -14.37
C GLU A 168 8.71 -13.34 -13.96
N ASP A 169 7.91 -12.27 -14.06
CA ASP A 169 8.34 -10.91 -13.78
C ASP A 169 8.57 -10.61 -12.30
N SER A 170 7.97 -11.39 -11.40
CA SER A 170 8.16 -11.27 -9.94
C SER A 170 9.25 -12.21 -9.39
N GLU A 171 9.87 -13.07 -10.21
CA GLU A 171 10.87 -14.01 -9.70
C GLU A 171 12.06 -13.28 -9.04
N TRP A 172 12.43 -12.12 -9.59
CA TRP A 172 13.40 -11.20 -9.00
C TRP A 172 12.75 -9.83 -8.76
N GLU A 173 13.57 -8.80 -8.57
CA GLU A 173 13.07 -7.43 -8.56
C GLU A 173 12.87 -6.91 -9.98
N LYS A 174 11.63 -6.58 -10.33
CA LYS A 174 11.30 -5.81 -11.53
C LYS A 174 10.88 -4.40 -11.15
N TRP A 175 11.65 -3.44 -11.64
CA TRP A 175 11.43 -2.02 -11.37
C TRP A 175 10.75 -1.34 -12.56
N PHE A 176 9.78 -0.50 -12.26
CA PHE A 176 9.01 0.27 -13.22
C PHE A 176 9.13 1.76 -12.90
N SER A 177 9.26 2.58 -13.94
CA SER A 177 8.86 3.99 -13.91
C SER A 177 7.33 4.11 -13.85
N ALA A 178 6.81 5.31 -13.58
CA ALA A 178 5.36 5.53 -13.56
C ALA A 178 4.69 5.19 -14.90
N GLU A 179 5.33 5.51 -16.03
CA GLU A 179 4.81 5.18 -17.37
C GLU A 179 4.85 3.67 -17.63
N GLU A 180 5.95 2.99 -17.30
CA GLU A 180 6.03 1.52 -17.44
C GLU A 180 5.02 0.82 -16.54
N ALA A 181 4.78 1.33 -15.33
CA ALA A 181 3.76 0.80 -14.42
C ALA A 181 2.35 0.95 -15.01
N LYS A 182 2.08 2.07 -15.68
CA LYS A 182 0.82 2.29 -16.39
C LYS A 182 0.67 1.34 -17.57
N ASP A 183 1.68 1.24 -18.42
CA ASP A 183 1.68 0.35 -19.60
C ASP A 183 1.55 -1.12 -19.20
N TYR A 184 2.09 -1.49 -18.03
CA TYR A 184 1.96 -2.84 -17.47
C TYR A 184 0.58 -3.13 -16.87
N GLY A 185 -0.21 -2.10 -16.56
CA GLY A 185 -1.53 -2.19 -15.93
C GLY A 185 -1.52 -2.11 -14.40
N ILE A 186 -0.41 -1.73 -13.77
CA ILE A 186 -0.30 -1.52 -12.31
C ILE A 186 -1.12 -0.29 -11.89
N VAL A 187 -1.05 0.77 -12.69
CA VAL A 187 -1.83 1.99 -12.51
C VAL A 187 -2.55 2.36 -13.80
N ASP A 188 -3.60 3.15 -13.71
CA ASP A 188 -4.36 3.62 -14.87
C ASP A 188 -3.80 4.94 -15.43
N HIS A 189 -3.27 5.78 -14.53
CA HIS A 189 -2.89 7.16 -14.85
C HIS A 189 -1.55 7.56 -14.24
N VAL A 190 -0.75 8.28 -15.03
CA VAL A 190 0.40 9.05 -14.54
C VAL A 190 -0.01 10.51 -14.45
N VAL A 191 0.13 11.11 -13.28
CA VAL A 191 -0.38 12.45 -12.97
C VAL A 191 0.72 13.41 -12.51
N THR A 192 0.47 14.72 -12.71
CA THR A 192 1.40 15.79 -12.29
C THR A 192 0.73 16.88 -11.45
N SER A 193 -0.60 16.91 -11.42
CA SER A 193 -1.40 17.83 -10.62
C SER A 193 -2.56 17.10 -9.94
N ALA A 194 -3.02 17.61 -8.80
CA ALA A 194 -4.23 17.14 -8.14
C ALA A 194 -5.44 17.15 -9.08
N LYS A 195 -5.52 18.12 -10.00
CA LYS A 195 -6.60 18.25 -10.98
C LYS A 195 -6.70 17.09 -11.97
N ASP A 196 -5.65 16.29 -12.07
CA ASP A 196 -5.59 15.12 -12.95
C ASP A 196 -6.22 13.87 -12.28
N VAL A 197 -6.59 13.97 -11.00
CA VAL A 197 -7.19 12.89 -10.19
C VAL A 197 -8.65 13.21 -9.93
N VAL A 198 -9.52 12.21 -9.94
CA VAL A 198 -10.93 12.36 -9.55
C VAL A 198 -11.04 13.05 -8.18
N ASP A 199 -11.98 14.01 -8.05
CA ASP A 199 -12.16 14.86 -6.87
C ASP A 199 -10.86 15.50 -6.33
N GLY A 200 -9.90 15.78 -7.21
CA GLY A 200 -8.63 16.39 -6.82
C GLY A 200 -7.73 15.46 -6.00
N GLY A 201 -7.99 14.15 -5.98
CA GLY A 201 -7.32 13.22 -5.07
C GLY A 201 -7.66 13.46 -3.60
N GLY A 202 -8.84 14.05 -3.31
CA GLY A 202 -9.23 14.50 -1.97
C GLY A 202 -8.63 15.86 -1.57
N THR A 203 -7.98 16.57 -2.50
CA THR A 203 -7.30 17.86 -2.21
C THR A 203 -7.89 19.07 -2.94
N ALA A 204 -8.94 18.88 -3.75
CA ALA A 204 -9.61 19.96 -4.48
C ALA A 204 -10.63 20.73 -3.61
#